data_AF-A0A5C6X9W2-F1
#
_entry.id   AF-A0A5C6X9W2-F1
#
_cell.length_a   1.000
_cell.length_b   1.000
_cell.length_c   1.000
_cell.angle_alpha   90.00
_cell.angle_beta   90.00
_cell.angle_gamma   90.00
#
_symmetry.space_group_name_H-M   'P 1'
#
loop_
_entity.id
_entity.type
_entity.pdbx_description
1 polymer ?
#
loop_
_entity_poly.entity_id
_entity_poly.type
_entity_poly.pdbx_seq_one_letter_code
_entity_poly.pdbx_strand_id
1 'polypeptide(L)'
;MKPSSRMFTGLALGAGLSIALSACTPWHAKQGFEDRQALYTPEGQARMVELVKAGGPDGQYAAYYLVNADAETIAPVMPELIRLYASECRVEEGISEGDDDWVHDNTCDALVNTATKVGAASVPELAKVNPYAASLGLGALGSEGAAGLPTLVSALGSEFPTVRRAAIDALRNIAVPEARVLLALENVSQNDANDQVRDAAARALLSLNAQREAQQPDSPTTQPERPGNDAPAVVARPDDIALVIGVEDYRGGLPSSTGARADARAFADLAETHLGLPRRNIITLLDDQATRSSLEAYFQEWLPKNAKSSGRVYVFFAGHGAPDPQTGDAYLVPWDGDPRFINRQGMGIDALTSQLRELTASEVIVMLDACFSGSGGRSVLAEGTRPLVPVKDLEVAPRDDQPARFALLSAAAADEVTGTMSGTGHGLFSYFLIEGLSGQADANGDGVVELGEVSTYVASNVPDEARRDNRDQTPTAHFEPQSIARMPVVTFETEAP
;
A
#
# COMPACT_ATOMS: atom_id res chain seq x y z
N MET A 1 0.45 -17.10 -54.51
CA MET A 1 1.82 -16.65 -54.15
C MET A 1 2.00 -15.19 -54.53
N LYS A 2 1.90 -14.33 -53.51
CA LYS A 2 2.22 -12.90 -53.34
C LYS A 2 1.37 -12.44 -52.12
N PRO A 3 1.79 -11.44 -51.30
CA PRO A 3 2.52 -10.23 -51.71
C PRO A 3 3.68 -9.80 -50.76
N SER A 4 4.68 -9.07 -51.28
CA SER A 4 4.96 -7.63 -51.08
C SER A 4 6.11 -7.34 -50.11
N SER A 5 7.29 -7.16 -50.70
CA SER A 5 8.38 -6.34 -50.17
C SER A 5 7.93 -4.88 -50.07
N ARG A 6 7.80 -4.33 -48.87
CA ARG A 6 7.75 -2.88 -48.68
C ARG A 6 9.17 -2.33 -48.79
N MET A 7 9.46 -1.69 -49.92
CA MET A 7 10.50 -0.66 -49.99
C MET A 7 10.10 0.45 -49.03
N PHE A 8 10.99 0.82 -48.10
CA PHE A 8 10.96 2.15 -47.53
C PHE A 8 11.92 3.04 -48.32
N THR A 9 11.29 3.96 -49.06
CA THR A 9 11.87 5.14 -49.69
C THR A 9 12.68 5.94 -48.69
N GLY A 10 13.93 6.25 -49.06
CA GLY A 10 14.80 7.15 -48.32
C GLY A 10 14.14 8.52 -48.13
N LEU A 11 14.04 8.93 -46.86
CA LEU A 11 13.85 10.33 -46.52
C LEU A 11 15.21 11.02 -46.66
N ALA A 12 15.30 11.96 -47.59
CA ALA A 12 16.37 12.94 -47.59
C ALA A 12 16.21 13.84 -46.34
N LEU A 13 17.12 13.71 -45.38
CA LEU A 13 17.30 14.66 -44.29
C LEU A 13 18.60 15.43 -44.53
N GLY A 14 18.48 16.75 -44.51
CA GLY A 14 19.54 17.70 -44.86
C GLY A 14 20.70 17.71 -43.85
N ALA A 15 21.89 17.92 -44.41
CA ALA A 15 23.12 18.42 -43.77
C ALA A 15 23.33 18.07 -42.28
N GLY A 16 23.84 16.87 -42.01
CA GLY A 16 24.41 16.47 -40.73
C GLY A 16 24.35 14.96 -40.55
N LEU A 17 25.52 14.29 -40.56
CA LEU A 17 25.73 12.84 -40.45
C LEU A 17 25.38 12.03 -41.72
N SER A 18 26.42 11.58 -42.45
CA SER A 18 26.26 10.56 -43.51
C SER A 18 26.54 9.18 -42.92
N ILE A 19 25.47 8.43 -42.60
CA ILE A 19 25.58 7.00 -42.31
C ILE A 19 25.52 6.27 -43.67
N ALA A 20 26.67 5.80 -44.15
CA ALA A 20 26.72 4.98 -45.36
C ALA A 20 26.44 3.51 -45.01
N LEU A 21 25.16 3.11 -45.01
CA LEU A 21 24.75 1.71 -44.99
C LEU A 21 24.99 1.11 -46.39
N SER A 22 26.19 0.61 -46.66
CA SER A 22 26.45 -0.22 -47.83
C SER A 22 25.96 -1.64 -47.57
N ALA A 23 24.89 -2.01 -48.27
CA ALA A 23 24.36 -3.37 -48.31
C ALA A 23 25.38 -4.33 -48.95
N CYS A 24 25.71 -5.42 -48.25
CA CYS A 24 26.35 -6.60 -48.85
C CYS A 24 25.60 -7.87 -48.43
N THR A 25 25.13 -8.60 -49.43
CA THR A 25 24.73 -10.02 -49.38
C THR A 25 25.82 -10.85 -50.09
N PRO A 26 25.80 -12.20 -50.02
CA PRO A 26 26.02 -13.05 -48.86
C PRO A 26 27.25 -13.99 -49.06
N TRP A 27 27.56 -14.81 -48.03
CA TRP A 27 28.08 -16.21 -48.12
C TRP A 27 29.51 -16.53 -47.57
N HIS A 28 29.50 -17.28 -46.46
CA HIS A 28 30.44 -18.31 -45.97
C HIS A 28 31.80 -17.94 -45.31
N ALA A 29 31.72 -17.86 -43.98
CA ALA A 29 32.46 -18.68 -43.01
C ALA A 29 34.00 -18.65 -42.98
N LYS A 30 34.55 -18.12 -41.88
CA LYS A 30 35.10 -18.92 -40.77
C LYS A 30 35.63 -18.01 -39.66
N GLN A 31 35.05 -18.12 -38.46
CA GLN A 31 35.55 -17.59 -37.19
C GLN A 31 36.21 -16.21 -37.24
N GLY A 32 35.43 -15.17 -37.00
CA GLY A 32 35.95 -13.83 -36.71
C GLY A 32 35.06 -12.73 -37.27
N PHE A 33 34.71 -11.79 -36.39
CA PHE A 33 34.32 -10.40 -36.65
C PHE A 33 34.64 -9.88 -38.07
N GLU A 34 33.65 -9.74 -38.96
CA GLU A 34 33.95 -9.49 -40.39
C GLU A 34 33.32 -8.24 -41.04
N ASP A 35 32.61 -7.37 -40.31
CA ASP A 35 32.29 -6.02 -40.81
C ASP A 35 32.58 -4.95 -39.75
N ARG A 36 33.55 -4.07 -40.05
CA ARG A 36 33.96 -2.93 -39.21
C ARG A 36 33.67 -1.65 -39.99
N GLN A 37 32.72 -0.84 -39.53
CA GLN A 37 32.52 0.52 -40.03
C GLN A 37 33.00 1.53 -38.99
N ALA A 38 33.87 2.45 -39.41
CA ALA A 38 34.29 3.58 -38.58
C ALA A 38 33.32 4.75 -38.80
N LEU A 39 32.74 5.28 -37.71
CA LEU A 39 31.99 6.53 -37.74
C LEU A 39 32.98 7.71 -37.59
N TYR A 40 32.85 8.74 -38.44
CA TYR A 40 33.69 9.94 -38.41
C TYR A 40 32.85 11.19 -38.14
N THR A 41 33.29 12.04 -37.21
CA THR A 41 32.72 13.37 -36.97
C THR A 41 33.34 14.43 -37.91
N PRO A 42 32.67 15.58 -38.14
CA PRO A 42 33.15 16.62 -39.05
C PRO A 42 34.52 17.23 -38.67
N GLU A 43 34.93 17.19 -37.40
CA GLU A 43 36.19 17.82 -36.95
C GLU A 43 37.46 16.97 -37.12
N GLY A 44 37.38 15.79 -37.76
CA GLY A 44 38.58 15.01 -38.09
C GLY A 44 39.34 14.42 -36.89
N GLN A 45 38.79 14.48 -35.67
CA GLN A 45 39.28 13.71 -34.54
C GLN A 45 38.69 12.29 -34.60
N ALA A 46 39.45 11.38 -35.17
CA ALA A 46 39.13 9.96 -35.15
C ALA A 46 39.06 9.45 -33.71
N ARG A 47 37.87 9.11 -33.23
CA ARG A 47 37.68 8.19 -32.10
C ARG A 47 36.89 7.01 -32.65
N MET A 48 37.57 5.87 -32.82
CA MET A 48 36.97 4.70 -33.45
C MET A 48 35.76 4.23 -32.66
N VAL A 49 34.57 4.49 -33.18
CA VAL A 49 33.41 3.69 -32.91
C VAL A 49 33.48 2.50 -33.87
N GLU A 50 33.88 1.35 -33.37
CA GLU A 50 33.87 0.12 -34.16
C GLU A 50 32.48 -0.50 -34.04
N LEU A 51 31.62 -0.24 -35.03
CA LEU A 51 30.31 -0.87 -35.11
C LEU A 51 30.50 -2.32 -35.56
N VAL A 52 30.65 -3.23 -34.59
CA VAL A 52 30.83 -4.65 -34.88
C VAL A 52 29.48 -5.24 -35.24
N LYS A 53 29.32 -5.73 -36.48
CA LYS A 53 28.23 -6.64 -36.84
C LYS A 53 28.58 -8.05 -36.37
N ALA A 54 28.01 -8.50 -35.26
CA ALA A 54 28.18 -9.88 -34.83
C ALA A 54 27.02 -10.74 -35.36
N GLY A 55 27.39 -11.80 -36.08
CA GLY A 55 26.46 -12.76 -36.66
C GLY A 55 26.04 -13.81 -35.64
N GLY A 56 24.74 -14.09 -35.55
CA GLY A 56 24.24 -15.26 -34.80
C GLY A 56 24.82 -16.58 -35.34
N PRO A 57 24.59 -17.73 -34.67
CA PRO A 57 25.19 -19.03 -35.02
C PRO A 57 25.04 -19.43 -36.50
N ASP A 58 23.95 -19.00 -37.13
CA ASP A 58 23.61 -19.29 -38.54
C ASP A 58 23.86 -18.13 -39.51
N GLY A 59 24.46 -17.02 -39.05
CA GLY A 59 24.79 -15.85 -39.87
C GLY A 59 23.59 -15.01 -40.35
N GLN A 60 22.38 -15.24 -39.82
CA GLN A 60 21.16 -14.57 -40.25
C GLN A 60 20.90 -13.22 -39.58
N TYR A 61 21.51 -12.98 -38.41
CA TYR A 61 21.22 -11.81 -37.57
C TYR A 61 22.45 -10.94 -37.36
N ALA A 62 22.24 -9.69 -36.96
CA ALA A 62 23.26 -8.66 -36.88
C ALA A 62 23.03 -7.76 -35.67
N ALA A 63 23.84 -7.92 -34.61
CA ALA A 63 23.88 -6.96 -33.52
C ALA A 63 25.05 -5.99 -33.74
N TYR A 64 24.82 -4.71 -33.46
CA TYR A 64 25.81 -3.64 -33.56
C TYR A 64 26.25 -3.21 -32.17
N TYR A 65 27.55 -3.00 -31.94
CA TYR A 65 28.08 -2.62 -30.63
C TYR A 65 29.07 -1.47 -30.73
N LEU A 66 29.23 -0.75 -29.62
CA LEU A 66 30.30 0.21 -29.42
C LEU A 66 31.45 -0.42 -28.62
N VAL A 67 32.57 -0.71 -29.28
CA VAL A 67 33.79 -1.16 -28.61
C VAL A 67 34.71 0.04 -28.34
N ASN A 68 35.23 0.17 -27.12
CA ASN A 68 36.23 1.17 -26.72
C ASN A 68 35.84 2.66 -26.87
N ALA A 69 34.54 2.99 -26.89
CA ALA A 69 34.08 4.38 -26.88
C ALA A 69 33.85 4.91 -25.45
N ASP A 70 34.43 6.08 -25.16
CA ASP A 70 34.20 6.85 -23.93
C ASP A 70 32.93 7.71 -24.03
N ALA A 71 32.45 8.24 -22.90
CA ALA A 71 31.22 9.03 -22.84
C ALA A 71 31.21 10.23 -23.81
N GLU A 72 32.37 10.89 -23.94
CA GLU A 72 32.56 12.09 -24.77
C GLU A 72 32.47 11.76 -26.27
N THR A 73 32.91 10.56 -26.65
CA THR A 73 32.79 10.01 -28.01
C THR A 73 31.36 9.58 -28.33
N ILE A 74 30.65 9.04 -27.35
CA ILE A 74 29.29 8.50 -27.52
C ILE A 74 28.25 9.62 -27.57
N ALA A 75 28.41 10.67 -26.76
CA ALA A 75 27.41 11.72 -26.58
C ALA A 75 26.88 12.33 -27.90
N PRO A 76 27.70 12.63 -28.94
CA PRO A 76 27.20 13.20 -30.20
C PRO A 76 26.33 12.25 -31.04
N VAL A 77 26.52 10.93 -30.91
CA VAL A 77 25.82 9.91 -31.69
C VAL A 77 24.80 9.11 -30.86
N MET A 78 24.75 9.36 -29.54
CA MET A 78 23.91 8.67 -28.57
C MET A 78 22.42 8.63 -28.94
N PRO A 79 21.77 9.72 -29.43
CA PRO A 79 20.37 9.66 -29.81
C PRO A 79 20.06 8.66 -30.94
N GLU A 80 20.97 8.52 -31.91
CA GLU A 80 20.80 7.57 -33.01
C GLU A 80 21.04 6.14 -32.54
N LEU A 81 22.04 5.93 -31.68
CA LEU A 81 22.34 4.60 -31.12
C LEU A 81 21.24 4.10 -30.19
N ILE A 82 20.72 4.93 -29.30
CA ILE A 82 19.60 4.56 -28.42
C ILE A 82 18.37 4.20 -29.26
N ARG A 83 18.07 4.98 -30.31
CA ARG A 83 16.94 4.67 -31.21
C ARG A 83 17.15 3.37 -31.99
N LEU A 84 18.36 3.12 -32.47
CA LEU A 84 18.71 1.88 -33.17
C LEU A 84 18.60 0.67 -32.25
N TYR A 85 19.22 0.70 -31.07
CA TYR A 85 19.17 -0.43 -30.16
C TYR A 85 17.76 -0.68 -29.62
N ALA A 86 16.99 0.39 -29.40
CA ALA A 86 15.60 0.26 -28.99
C ALA A 86 14.64 -0.20 -30.10
N SER A 87 15.03 -0.20 -31.39
CA SER A 87 14.17 -0.78 -32.43
C SER A 87 14.11 -2.30 -32.31
N GLU A 88 15.20 -2.92 -31.84
CA GLU A 88 15.35 -4.37 -31.67
C GLU A 88 15.08 -4.83 -30.23
N CYS A 89 15.38 -3.98 -29.24
CA CYS A 89 15.08 -4.23 -27.82
C CYS A 89 13.59 -3.98 -27.50
N ARG A 90 12.71 -4.88 -27.94
CA ARG A 90 11.24 -4.80 -27.77
C ARG A 90 10.62 -6.16 -27.44
N VAL A 91 9.48 -6.15 -26.74
CA VAL A 91 8.68 -7.36 -26.48
C VAL A 91 7.65 -7.53 -27.60
N GLU A 92 7.61 -8.69 -28.26
CA GLU A 92 6.57 -9.09 -29.22
C GLU A 92 5.76 -10.30 -28.71
N GLU A 93 4.50 -10.42 -29.12
CA GLU A 93 3.66 -11.59 -28.79
C GLU A 93 4.33 -12.89 -29.29
N GLY A 94 4.52 -13.85 -28.39
CA GLY A 94 4.97 -15.20 -28.74
C GLY A 94 6.46 -15.49 -28.57
N ILE A 95 7.25 -14.52 -28.10
CA ILE A 95 8.61 -14.81 -27.61
C ILE A 95 8.47 -15.38 -26.20
N SER A 96 8.35 -16.71 -26.10
CA SER A 96 8.49 -17.41 -24.83
C SER A 96 9.90 -17.20 -24.28
N GLU A 97 10.07 -17.17 -22.95
CA GLU A 97 11.35 -17.20 -22.22
C GLU A 97 12.23 -18.44 -22.53
N GLY A 98 12.02 -19.11 -23.65
CA GLY A 98 12.83 -20.22 -24.14
C GLY A 98 13.09 -20.06 -25.64
N ASP A 99 14.37 -19.86 -25.95
CA ASP A 99 15.10 -20.32 -27.13
C ASP A 99 15.26 -19.46 -28.40
N ASP A 100 14.75 -18.24 -28.55
CA ASP A 100 15.18 -17.38 -29.67
C ASP A 100 15.07 -15.89 -29.35
N ASP A 101 16.21 -15.21 -29.10
CA ASP A 101 16.70 -14.15 -30.00
C ASP A 101 18.00 -13.53 -29.43
N TRP A 102 19.14 -14.15 -29.73
CA TRP A 102 20.46 -13.64 -29.34
C TRP A 102 20.66 -12.16 -29.72
N VAL A 103 20.03 -11.66 -30.80
CA VAL A 103 20.12 -10.24 -31.16
C VAL A 103 19.29 -9.34 -30.25
N HIS A 104 18.14 -9.79 -29.79
CA HIS A 104 17.32 -9.04 -28.84
C HIS A 104 18.09 -8.74 -27.54
N ASP A 105 18.60 -9.79 -26.88
CA ASP A 105 19.33 -9.64 -25.60
C ASP A 105 20.56 -8.75 -25.76
N ASN A 106 21.32 -8.98 -26.83
CA ASN A 106 22.52 -8.21 -27.11
C ASN A 106 22.26 -6.75 -27.48
N THR A 107 21.16 -6.45 -28.15
CA THR A 107 20.78 -5.06 -28.47
C THR A 107 20.25 -4.35 -27.24
N CYS A 108 19.51 -5.03 -26.36
CA CYS A 108 19.16 -4.51 -25.04
C CYS A 108 20.41 -4.22 -24.18
N ASP A 109 21.39 -5.12 -24.16
CA ASP A 109 22.67 -4.91 -23.46
C ASP A 109 23.45 -3.73 -24.06
N ALA A 110 23.48 -3.61 -25.40
CA ALA A 110 24.13 -2.48 -26.08
C ALA A 110 23.45 -1.15 -25.73
N LEU A 111 22.12 -1.12 -25.63
CA LEU A 111 21.35 0.03 -25.17
C LEU A 111 21.72 0.43 -23.75
N VAL A 112 21.69 -0.53 -22.82
CA VAL A 112 22.02 -0.31 -21.40
C VAL A 112 23.47 0.17 -21.24
N ASN A 113 24.42 -0.46 -21.92
CA ASN A 113 25.83 -0.05 -21.91
C ASN A 113 26.03 1.36 -22.49
N THR A 114 25.27 1.74 -23.52
CA THR A 114 25.33 3.08 -24.11
C THR A 114 24.76 4.12 -23.16
N ALA A 115 23.59 3.85 -22.57
CA ALA A 115 22.94 4.72 -21.59
C ALA A 115 23.82 4.95 -20.37
N THR A 116 24.33 3.88 -19.74
CA THR A 116 25.15 3.95 -18.53
C THR A 116 26.48 4.67 -18.73
N LYS A 117 27.11 4.56 -19.91
CA LYS A 117 28.32 5.32 -20.24
C LYS A 117 28.07 6.82 -20.35
N VAL A 118 26.87 7.22 -20.80
CA VAL A 118 26.50 8.63 -21.00
C VAL A 118 25.85 9.23 -19.75
N GLY A 119 25.23 8.41 -18.91
CA GLY A 119 24.57 8.82 -17.67
C GLY A 119 23.26 9.57 -17.92
N ALA A 120 22.92 10.49 -17.00
CA ALA A 120 21.69 11.29 -17.02
C ALA A 120 21.36 11.98 -18.36
N ALA A 121 22.37 12.31 -19.18
CA ALA A 121 22.15 12.94 -20.49
C ALA A 121 21.43 12.04 -21.51
N SER A 122 21.38 10.73 -21.25
CA SER A 122 20.64 9.76 -22.09
C SER A 122 19.15 9.70 -21.79
N VAL A 123 18.69 10.18 -20.62
CA VAL A 123 17.30 10.09 -20.15
C VAL A 123 16.28 10.65 -21.16
N PRO A 124 16.48 11.83 -21.78
CA PRO A 124 15.51 12.37 -22.74
C PRO A 124 15.34 11.50 -23.99
N GLU A 125 16.36 10.77 -24.42
CA GLU A 125 16.28 9.87 -25.57
C GLU A 125 15.67 8.52 -25.17
N LEU A 126 16.01 7.99 -23.99
CA LEU A 126 15.37 6.80 -23.43
C LEU A 126 13.86 7.00 -23.21
N ALA A 127 13.43 8.21 -22.84
CA ALA A 127 12.01 8.52 -22.67
C ALA A 127 11.20 8.50 -23.99
N LYS A 128 11.87 8.50 -25.15
CA LYS A 128 11.23 8.54 -26.49
C LYS A 128 11.13 7.17 -27.15
N VAL A 129 11.80 6.15 -26.62
CA VAL A 129 11.82 4.81 -27.21
C VAL A 129 10.70 3.92 -26.67
N ASN A 130 10.64 2.67 -27.13
CA ASN A 130 9.61 1.73 -26.69
C ASN A 130 9.69 1.50 -25.16
N PRO A 131 8.57 1.19 -24.47
CA PRO A 131 8.53 1.09 -23.01
C PRO A 131 9.47 0.04 -22.40
N TYR A 132 9.77 -1.03 -23.11
CA TYR A 132 10.67 -2.08 -22.64
C TYR A 132 12.12 -1.58 -22.60
N ALA A 133 12.63 -1.10 -23.74
CA ALA A 133 13.96 -0.49 -23.83
C ALA A 133 14.12 0.71 -22.89
N ALA A 134 13.09 1.55 -22.79
CA ALA A 134 13.07 2.67 -21.86
C ALA A 134 13.22 2.19 -20.40
N SER A 135 12.51 1.12 -20.01
CA SER A 135 12.59 0.56 -18.66
C SER A 135 13.99 0.01 -18.34
N LEU A 136 14.58 -0.76 -19.25
CA LEU A 136 15.93 -1.30 -19.07
C LEU A 136 16.99 -0.19 -18.98
N GLY A 137 16.96 0.76 -19.93
CA GLY A 137 17.92 1.85 -19.99
C GLY A 137 17.82 2.79 -18.79
N LEU A 138 16.61 3.23 -18.43
CA LEU A 138 16.40 4.15 -17.30
C LEU A 138 16.72 3.48 -15.96
N GLY A 139 16.33 2.22 -15.79
CA GLY A 139 16.63 1.46 -14.57
C GLY A 139 18.12 1.25 -14.33
N ALA A 140 18.91 1.08 -15.40
CA ALA A 140 20.35 0.90 -15.31
C ALA A 140 21.11 2.17 -14.90
N LEU A 141 20.50 3.35 -15.05
CA LEU A 141 21.08 4.62 -14.60
C LEU A 141 21.01 4.81 -13.08
N GLY A 142 20.24 3.98 -12.36
CA GLY A 142 19.97 4.19 -10.94
C GLY A 142 19.37 5.58 -10.69
N SER A 143 19.85 6.29 -9.67
CA SER A 143 19.32 7.62 -9.30
C SER A 143 19.44 8.67 -10.41
N GLU A 144 20.38 8.54 -11.36
CA GLU A 144 20.51 9.45 -12.51
C GLU A 144 19.32 9.35 -13.47
N GLY A 145 18.56 8.25 -13.42
CA GLY A 145 17.37 8.01 -14.23
C GLY A 145 16.09 8.69 -13.72
N ALA A 146 16.13 9.41 -12.59
CA ALA A 146 14.94 9.94 -11.91
C ALA A 146 14.05 10.84 -12.79
N ALA A 147 14.61 11.60 -13.73
CA ALA A 147 13.81 12.39 -14.67
C ALA A 147 12.93 11.54 -15.62
N GLY A 148 13.22 10.24 -15.74
CA GLY A 148 12.46 9.26 -16.51
C GLY A 148 11.33 8.56 -15.76
N LEU A 149 11.09 8.86 -14.47
CA LEU A 149 10.01 8.27 -13.68
C LEU A 149 8.61 8.36 -14.34
N PRO A 150 8.19 9.47 -15.00
CA PRO A 150 6.90 9.51 -15.71
C PRO A 150 6.78 8.44 -16.80
N THR A 151 7.86 8.18 -17.53
CA THR A 151 7.92 7.16 -18.58
C THR A 151 7.72 5.77 -17.99
N LEU A 152 8.36 5.49 -16.85
CA LEU A 152 8.24 4.20 -16.16
C LEU A 152 6.85 3.98 -15.56
N VAL A 153 6.25 5.01 -14.94
CA VAL A 153 4.87 4.95 -14.43
C VAL A 153 3.89 4.68 -15.58
N SER A 154 4.10 5.29 -16.75
CA SER A 154 3.30 4.99 -17.95
C SER A 154 3.48 3.53 -18.40
N ALA A 155 4.70 3.00 -18.36
CA ALA A 155 5.01 1.62 -18.75
C ALA A 155 4.34 0.55 -17.85
N LEU A 156 3.98 0.89 -16.60
CA LEU A 156 3.17 0.03 -15.73
C LEU A 156 1.77 -0.26 -16.30
N GLY A 157 1.27 0.57 -17.23
CA GLY A 157 -0.01 0.34 -17.93
C GLY A 157 0.10 -0.54 -19.18
N SER A 158 1.28 -1.10 -19.49
CA SER A 158 1.45 -1.93 -20.69
C SER A 158 0.63 -3.21 -20.64
N GLU A 159 0.09 -3.65 -21.77
CA GLU A 159 -0.58 -4.96 -21.88
C GLU A 159 0.36 -6.14 -21.61
N PHE A 160 1.66 -5.97 -21.86
CA PHE A 160 2.68 -7.00 -21.70
C PHE A 160 3.20 -7.09 -20.26
N PRO A 161 3.05 -8.23 -19.56
CA PRO A 161 3.56 -8.42 -18.20
C PRO A 161 5.07 -8.19 -18.08
N THR A 162 5.84 -8.57 -19.11
CA THR A 162 7.30 -8.38 -19.17
C THR A 162 7.70 -6.90 -19.13
N VAL A 163 6.93 -6.04 -19.81
CA VAL A 163 7.15 -4.59 -19.82
C VAL A 163 6.82 -3.99 -18.45
N ARG A 164 5.68 -4.37 -17.87
CA ARG A 164 5.30 -3.92 -16.52
C ARG A 164 6.34 -4.36 -15.49
N ARG A 165 6.85 -5.58 -15.61
CA ARG A 165 7.91 -6.09 -14.72
C ARG A 165 9.21 -5.31 -14.86
N ALA A 166 9.67 -5.07 -16.08
CA ALA A 166 10.87 -4.26 -16.33
C ALA A 166 10.71 -2.84 -15.77
N ALA A 167 9.53 -2.23 -15.90
CA ALA A 167 9.24 -0.92 -15.33
C ALA A 167 9.29 -0.94 -13.78
N ILE A 168 8.74 -1.96 -13.13
CA ILE A 168 8.82 -2.13 -11.67
C ILE A 168 10.27 -2.26 -11.21
N ASP A 169 11.07 -3.11 -11.87
CA ASP A 169 12.48 -3.30 -11.52
C ASP A 169 13.28 -2.00 -11.74
N ALA A 170 12.98 -1.24 -12.80
CA ALA A 170 13.56 0.07 -13.04
C ALA A 170 13.21 1.09 -11.95
N LEU A 171 11.93 1.18 -11.55
CA LEU A 171 11.47 2.05 -10.47
C LEU A 171 12.16 1.73 -9.14
N ARG A 172 12.33 0.43 -8.83
CA ARG A 172 13.08 -0.01 -7.64
C ARG A 172 14.55 0.39 -7.71
N ASN A 173 15.20 0.24 -8.87
CA ASN A 173 16.62 0.54 -9.04
C ASN A 173 16.92 2.05 -9.01
N ILE A 174 15.99 2.88 -9.51
CA ILE A 174 16.10 4.35 -9.42
C ILE A 174 16.03 4.82 -7.97
N ALA A 175 15.32 4.07 -7.10
CA ALA A 175 15.33 4.27 -5.65
C ALA A 175 14.83 5.67 -5.23
N VAL A 176 13.85 6.21 -5.95
CA VAL A 176 13.22 7.50 -5.66
C VAL A 176 11.78 7.28 -5.20
N PRO A 177 11.46 7.46 -3.91
CA PRO A 177 10.14 7.17 -3.34
C PRO A 177 9.14 8.31 -3.54
N GLU A 178 8.94 8.75 -4.79
CA GLU A 178 7.91 9.75 -5.12
C GLU A 178 6.50 9.17 -4.93
N ALA A 179 5.58 9.97 -4.38
CA ALA A 179 4.20 9.54 -4.10
C ALA A 179 3.50 8.91 -5.32
N ARG A 180 3.70 9.47 -6.53
CA ARG A 180 3.13 8.92 -7.77
C ARG A 180 3.66 7.53 -8.13
N VAL A 181 4.90 7.23 -7.78
CA VAL A 181 5.53 5.92 -8.02
C VAL A 181 4.95 4.91 -7.06
N LEU A 182 4.82 5.28 -5.78
CA LEU A 182 4.24 4.41 -4.75
C LEU A 182 2.77 4.09 -5.04
N LEU A 183 1.96 5.09 -5.39
CA LEU A 183 0.55 4.87 -5.75
C LEU A 183 0.40 3.97 -7.00
N ALA A 184 1.26 4.16 -8.01
CA ALA A 184 1.22 3.34 -9.21
C ALA A 184 1.62 1.88 -8.93
N LEU A 185 2.66 1.67 -8.12
CA LEU A 185 3.09 0.33 -7.70
C LEU A 185 2.05 -0.33 -6.78
N GLU A 186 1.39 0.42 -5.91
CA GLU A 186 0.31 -0.09 -5.04
C GLU A 186 -0.84 -0.63 -5.89
N ASN A 187 -1.32 0.16 -6.86
CA ASN A 187 -2.34 -0.27 -7.79
C ASN A 187 -1.93 -1.55 -8.56
N VAL A 188 -0.69 -1.62 -9.04
CA VAL A 188 -0.18 -2.84 -9.72
C VAL A 188 -0.11 -4.02 -8.76
N SER A 189 0.35 -3.82 -7.52
CA SER A 189 0.48 -4.89 -6.53
C SER A 189 -0.86 -5.53 -6.15
N GLN A 190 -1.94 -4.76 -6.20
CA GLN A 190 -3.29 -5.21 -5.82
C GLN A 190 -4.10 -5.72 -7.02
N ASN A 191 -3.95 -5.08 -8.19
CA ASN A 191 -4.91 -5.24 -9.29
C ASN A 191 -4.34 -5.89 -10.57
N ASP A 192 -3.02 -6.13 -10.66
CA ASP A 192 -2.44 -6.71 -11.87
C ASP A 192 -2.89 -8.17 -12.08
N ALA A 193 -3.28 -8.52 -13.31
CA ALA A 193 -3.71 -9.87 -13.65
C ALA A 193 -2.60 -10.93 -13.53
N ASN A 194 -1.33 -10.53 -13.56
CA ASN A 194 -0.18 -11.42 -13.49
C ASN A 194 0.42 -11.44 -12.09
N ASP A 195 0.42 -12.61 -11.44
CA ASP A 195 0.90 -12.82 -10.07
C ASP A 195 2.35 -12.41 -9.88
N GLN A 196 3.21 -12.70 -10.87
CA GLN A 196 4.62 -12.31 -10.82
C GLN A 196 4.77 -10.79 -10.86
N VAL A 197 3.93 -10.08 -11.61
CA VAL A 197 3.96 -8.62 -11.67
C VAL A 197 3.48 -8.03 -10.32
N ARG A 198 2.42 -8.57 -9.73
CA ARG A 198 1.94 -8.17 -8.38
C ARG A 198 3.03 -8.33 -7.33
N ASP A 199 3.67 -9.49 -7.29
CA ASP A 199 4.75 -9.81 -6.34
C ASP A 199 5.96 -8.87 -6.48
N ALA A 200 6.33 -8.51 -7.71
CA ALA A 200 7.42 -7.57 -7.92
C ALA A 200 7.04 -6.16 -7.49
N ALA A 201 5.82 -5.73 -7.77
CA ALA A 201 5.33 -4.43 -7.31
C ALA A 201 5.31 -4.36 -5.78
N ALA A 202 4.85 -5.41 -5.10
CA ALA A 202 4.89 -5.50 -3.63
C ALA A 202 6.32 -5.40 -3.08
N ARG A 203 7.30 -6.12 -3.68
CA ARG A 203 8.72 -6.00 -3.28
C ARG A 203 9.31 -4.62 -3.55
N ALA A 204 8.94 -4.00 -4.66
CA ALA A 204 9.39 -2.64 -4.99
C ALA A 204 8.81 -1.61 -3.99
N LEU A 205 7.54 -1.74 -3.61
CA LEU A 205 6.90 -0.92 -2.57
C LEU A 205 7.61 -1.05 -1.23
N LEU A 206 7.88 -2.28 -0.78
CA LEU A 206 8.61 -2.51 0.48
C LEU A 206 9.97 -1.80 0.46
N SER A 207 10.72 -1.93 -0.64
CA SER A 207 12.03 -1.29 -0.79
C SER A 207 11.95 0.23 -0.81
N LEU A 208 10.99 0.81 -1.53
CA LEU A 208 10.86 2.26 -1.69
C LEU A 208 10.28 2.91 -0.42
N ASN A 209 9.34 2.26 0.26
CA ASN A 209 8.84 2.73 1.56
C ASN A 209 9.95 2.73 2.61
N ALA A 210 10.76 1.67 2.68
CA ALA A 210 11.92 1.63 3.58
C ALA A 210 12.93 2.76 3.28
N GLN A 211 13.12 3.12 2.01
CA GLN A 211 13.96 4.26 1.62
C GLN A 211 13.31 5.62 1.94
N ARG A 212 11.99 5.74 1.77
CA ARG A 212 11.21 6.94 2.16
C ARG A 212 11.34 7.20 3.65
N GLU A 213 11.21 6.14 4.44
CA GLU A 213 11.40 6.16 5.89
C GLU A 213 12.84 6.55 6.26
N ALA A 214 13.85 6.02 5.56
CA ALA A 214 15.25 6.40 5.78
C ALA A 214 15.59 7.84 5.36
N GLN A 215 14.84 8.45 4.42
CA GLN A 215 15.05 9.82 3.93
C GLN A 215 14.25 10.88 4.72
N GLN A 216 13.40 10.46 5.65
CA GLN A 216 12.71 11.32 6.61
C GLN A 216 13.43 11.22 7.96
N PRO A 217 14.35 12.14 8.31
CA PRO A 217 14.90 12.20 9.65
C PRO A 217 13.83 12.80 10.55
N ASP A 218 12.93 11.93 11.02
CA ASP A 218 12.03 12.04 12.19
C ASP A 218 10.74 11.25 11.91
N SER A 219 10.85 9.91 11.94
CA SER A 219 9.75 8.97 12.20
C SER A 219 10.34 7.55 12.36
N PRO A 220 10.25 6.90 13.54
CA PRO A 220 10.84 5.58 13.75
C PRO A 220 9.91 4.44 13.32
N THR A 221 10.35 3.61 12.37
CA THR A 221 9.80 2.27 12.11
C THR A 221 10.71 1.22 12.75
N THR A 222 10.12 0.31 13.54
CA THR A 222 10.79 -0.71 14.36
C THR A 222 10.90 -2.07 13.66
N GLN A 223 12.08 -2.69 13.71
CA GLN A 223 12.25 -4.13 13.93
C GLN A 223 13.23 -4.33 15.11
N PRO A 224 13.14 -5.45 15.85
CA PRO A 224 13.36 -5.46 17.29
C PRO A 224 14.84 -5.58 17.65
N GLU A 225 15.52 -4.45 17.78
CA GLU A 225 16.68 -4.35 18.67
C GLU A 225 16.28 -3.61 19.96
N ARG A 226 16.73 -4.19 21.06
CA ARG A 226 16.48 -3.85 22.46
C ARG A 226 16.48 -2.33 22.71
N PRO A 227 15.51 -1.78 23.47
CA PRO A 227 15.29 -0.33 23.54
C PRO A 227 16.48 0.38 24.21
N GLY A 228 17.01 1.36 23.48
CA GLY A 228 17.74 2.50 24.04
C GLY A 228 16.75 3.65 24.27
N ASN A 229 16.30 3.78 25.51
CA ASN A 229 16.04 4.98 26.32
C ASN A 229 15.49 6.32 25.78
N ASP A 230 14.94 6.47 24.57
CA ASP A 230 14.44 7.80 24.12
C ASP A 230 12.94 7.89 23.74
N ALA A 231 12.12 6.88 24.03
CA ALA A 231 10.65 7.05 24.08
C ALA A 231 10.25 7.39 25.53
N PRO A 232 9.31 8.33 25.78
CA PRO A 232 8.78 8.53 27.12
C PRO A 232 8.24 7.18 27.61
N ALA A 233 8.75 6.72 28.74
CA ALA A 233 8.37 5.42 29.27
C ALA A 233 6.87 5.44 29.57
N VAL A 234 6.13 4.52 28.95
CA VAL A 234 4.70 4.34 29.17
C VAL A 234 4.52 3.39 30.34
N VAL A 235 3.60 3.72 31.24
CA VAL A 235 3.29 2.88 32.40
C VAL A 235 2.80 1.52 31.94
N ALA A 236 3.57 0.46 32.22
CA ALA A 236 3.23 -0.91 31.84
C ALA A 236 1.94 -1.40 32.54
N ARG A 237 1.07 -2.05 31.78
CA ARG A 237 -0.22 -2.60 32.25
C ARG A 237 -0.28 -4.12 32.00
N PRO A 238 0.41 -4.94 32.82
CA PRO A 238 0.61 -6.37 32.55
C PRO A 238 -0.66 -7.24 32.66
N ASP A 239 -1.70 -6.72 33.29
CA ASP A 239 -2.99 -7.37 33.49
C ASP A 239 -4.06 -6.93 32.49
N ASP A 240 -3.80 -5.88 31.71
CA ASP A 240 -4.72 -5.38 30.69
C ASP A 240 -4.66 -6.28 29.45
N ILE A 241 -5.82 -6.52 28.84
CA ILE A 241 -5.96 -7.34 27.63
C ILE A 241 -6.71 -6.58 26.55
N ALA A 242 -6.41 -6.89 25.28
CA ALA A 242 -7.08 -6.31 24.13
C ALA A 242 -7.56 -7.40 23.16
N LEU A 243 -8.80 -7.28 22.70
CA LEU A 243 -9.34 -7.99 21.55
C LEU A 243 -9.57 -6.98 20.43
N VAL A 244 -8.77 -7.10 19.37
CA VAL A 244 -8.70 -6.14 18.26
C VAL A 244 -9.15 -6.84 16.98
N ILE A 245 -10.20 -6.34 16.36
CA ILE A 245 -10.88 -7.00 15.25
C ILE A 245 -10.95 -6.04 14.07
N GLY A 246 -10.48 -6.47 12.90
CA GLY A 246 -10.55 -5.70 11.66
C GLY A 246 -11.06 -6.56 10.52
N VAL A 247 -12.21 -6.23 9.96
CA VAL A 247 -12.81 -6.97 8.85
C VAL A 247 -13.01 -6.03 7.67
N GLU A 248 -12.14 -6.15 6.68
CA GLU A 248 -12.15 -5.33 5.48
C GLU A 248 -12.78 -6.11 4.32
N ASP A 249 -12.29 -7.32 4.05
CA ASP A 249 -12.73 -8.12 2.92
C ASP A 249 -13.62 -9.28 3.36
N TYR A 250 -14.92 -9.20 3.09
CA TYR A 250 -15.92 -10.15 3.57
C TYR A 250 -16.10 -11.37 2.64
N ARG A 251 -16.38 -12.53 3.24
CA ARG A 251 -16.83 -13.71 2.51
C ARG A 251 -18.18 -13.43 1.85
N GLY A 252 -18.33 -13.83 0.59
CA GLY A 252 -19.60 -13.75 -0.12
C GLY A 252 -19.84 -12.44 -0.88
N GLY A 253 -18.81 -11.59 -1.01
CA GLY A 253 -18.82 -10.45 -1.92
C GLY A 253 -19.59 -9.24 -1.41
N LEU A 254 -19.67 -9.06 -0.08
CA LEU A 254 -20.07 -7.76 0.48
C LEU A 254 -19.04 -6.70 0.06
N PRO A 255 -19.44 -5.41 0.00
CA PRO A 255 -18.49 -4.32 -0.20
C PRO A 255 -17.32 -4.42 0.78
N SER A 256 -16.14 -3.98 0.36
CA SER A 256 -14.99 -3.93 1.27
C SER A 256 -15.17 -2.78 2.27
N SER A 257 -14.88 -3.03 3.54
CA SER A 257 -14.85 -2.00 4.59
C SER A 257 -13.47 -1.35 4.64
N THR A 258 -13.14 -0.57 3.60
CA THR A 258 -11.80 -0.01 3.37
C THR A 258 -11.17 0.57 4.65
N GLY A 259 -9.93 0.15 4.92
CA GLY A 259 -9.13 0.62 6.05
C GLY A 259 -9.36 -0.13 7.35
N ALA A 260 -10.37 -1.00 7.45
CA ALA A 260 -10.66 -1.74 8.69
C ALA A 260 -9.50 -2.63 9.15
N ARG A 261 -8.75 -3.23 8.20
CA ARG A 261 -7.52 -3.97 8.54
C ARG A 261 -6.43 -3.05 9.07
N ALA A 262 -6.24 -1.90 8.40
CA ALA A 262 -5.21 -0.94 8.78
C ALA A 262 -5.49 -0.36 10.16
N ASP A 263 -6.74 0.00 10.43
CA ASP A 263 -7.22 0.48 11.73
C ASP A 263 -6.95 -0.53 12.85
N ALA A 264 -7.31 -1.80 12.65
CA ALA A 264 -7.08 -2.85 13.64
C ALA A 264 -5.59 -3.10 13.91
N ARG A 265 -4.73 -3.05 12.87
CA ARG A 265 -3.28 -3.17 13.06
C ARG A 265 -2.73 -2.00 13.86
N ALA A 266 -3.09 -0.78 13.48
CA ALA A 266 -2.64 0.44 14.14
C ALA A 266 -3.10 0.49 15.61
N PHE A 267 -4.33 0.06 15.90
CA PHE A 267 -4.81 -0.02 17.29
C PHE A 267 -4.07 -1.10 18.10
N ALA A 268 -3.74 -2.25 17.50
CA ALA A 268 -2.95 -3.28 18.17
C ALA A 268 -1.54 -2.79 18.53
N ASP A 269 -0.90 -2.06 17.61
CA ASP A 269 0.42 -1.45 17.84
C ASP A 269 0.35 -0.36 18.92
N LEU A 270 -0.68 0.49 18.89
CA LEU A 270 -0.99 1.48 19.92
C LEU A 270 -1.20 0.82 21.30
N ALA A 271 -1.89 -0.32 21.35
CA ALA A 271 -2.15 -1.03 22.59
C ALA A 271 -0.84 -1.53 23.24
N GLU A 272 0.11 -1.99 22.42
CA GLU A 272 1.43 -2.41 22.89
C GLU A 272 2.29 -1.20 23.32
N THR A 273 2.29 -0.14 22.52
CA THR A 273 3.24 0.98 22.64
C THR A 273 2.80 2.10 23.58
N HIS A 274 1.51 2.45 23.60
CA HIS A 274 0.98 3.62 24.33
C HIS A 274 0.04 3.24 25.47
N LEU A 275 -0.69 2.12 25.35
CA LEU A 275 -1.54 1.62 26.43
C LEU A 275 -0.77 0.72 27.41
N GLY A 276 0.44 0.28 27.05
CA GLY A 276 1.35 -0.48 27.92
C GLY A 276 0.98 -1.96 28.06
N LEU A 277 0.17 -2.52 27.15
CA LEU A 277 -0.22 -3.92 27.19
C LEU A 277 0.95 -4.81 26.72
N PRO A 278 1.24 -5.93 27.39
CA PRO A 278 2.21 -6.88 26.87
C PRO A 278 1.63 -7.57 25.62
N ARG A 279 2.43 -7.74 24.58
CA ARG A 279 2.02 -8.34 23.29
C ARG A 279 1.18 -9.63 23.41
N ARG A 280 1.50 -10.50 24.37
CA ARG A 280 0.76 -11.77 24.61
C ARG A 280 -0.71 -11.56 25.04
N ASN A 281 -1.04 -10.37 25.54
CA ASN A 281 -2.37 -9.99 26.01
C ASN A 281 -3.19 -9.32 24.89
N ILE A 282 -2.62 -9.13 23.70
CA ILE A 282 -3.26 -8.50 22.54
C ILE A 282 -3.62 -9.61 21.54
N ILE A 283 -4.90 -9.84 21.33
CA ILE A 283 -5.43 -10.74 20.31
C ILE A 283 -5.90 -9.90 19.14
N THR A 284 -5.37 -10.17 17.94
CA THR A 284 -5.78 -9.51 16.71
C THR A 284 -6.42 -10.52 15.76
N LEU A 285 -7.64 -10.25 15.30
CA LEU A 285 -8.38 -11.06 14.35
C LEU A 285 -8.65 -10.23 13.09
N LEU A 286 -8.04 -10.60 11.97
CA LEU A 286 -8.18 -9.89 10.70
C LEU A 286 -8.91 -10.76 9.67
N ASP A 287 -9.84 -10.16 8.94
CA ASP A 287 -10.61 -10.78 7.86
C ASP A 287 -11.04 -12.24 8.18
N ASP A 288 -10.48 -13.24 7.49
CA ASP A 288 -10.83 -14.65 7.61
C ASP A 288 -10.60 -15.27 8.99
N GLN A 289 -9.90 -14.59 9.89
CA GLN A 289 -9.76 -14.95 11.30
C GLN A 289 -10.95 -14.51 12.14
N ALA A 290 -11.70 -13.51 11.70
CA ALA A 290 -12.84 -12.91 12.39
C ALA A 290 -14.18 -13.56 11.96
N THR A 291 -14.22 -14.89 11.85
CA THR A 291 -15.45 -15.65 11.64
C THR A 291 -16.41 -15.50 12.83
N ARG A 292 -17.71 -15.68 12.62
CA ARG A 292 -18.72 -15.68 13.68
C ARG A 292 -18.33 -16.63 14.83
N SER A 293 -17.90 -17.85 14.50
CA SER A 293 -17.47 -18.83 15.51
C SER A 293 -16.20 -18.40 16.26
N SER A 294 -15.25 -17.75 15.57
CA SER A 294 -14.04 -17.23 16.20
C SER A 294 -14.39 -16.11 17.17
N LEU A 295 -15.19 -15.14 16.74
CA LEU A 295 -15.64 -14.04 17.59
C LEU A 295 -16.42 -14.56 18.80
N GLU A 296 -17.34 -15.52 18.62
CA GLU A 296 -18.02 -16.16 19.75
C GLU A 296 -17.05 -16.80 20.73
N ALA A 297 -16.06 -17.57 20.26
CA ALA A 297 -15.06 -18.19 21.13
C ALA A 297 -14.26 -17.15 21.92
N TYR A 298 -13.84 -16.05 21.29
CA TYR A 298 -13.08 -15.01 21.99
C TYR A 298 -13.92 -14.21 22.98
N PHE A 299 -15.14 -13.82 22.61
CA PHE A 299 -16.02 -13.07 23.51
C PHE A 299 -16.55 -13.93 24.66
N GLN A 300 -17.02 -15.16 24.38
CA GLN A 300 -17.73 -16.00 25.36
C GLN A 300 -16.81 -16.92 26.16
N GLU A 301 -15.61 -17.24 25.66
CA GLU A 301 -14.69 -18.11 26.37
C GLU A 301 -13.38 -17.43 26.74
N TRP A 302 -12.69 -16.83 25.77
CA TRP A 302 -11.33 -16.32 26.01
C TRP A 302 -11.34 -15.12 26.95
N LEU A 303 -12.18 -14.11 26.69
CA LEU A 303 -12.27 -12.91 27.53
C LEU A 303 -12.65 -13.24 28.98
N PRO A 304 -13.72 -14.02 29.27
CA PRO A 304 -14.06 -14.38 30.65
C PRO A 304 -12.97 -15.16 31.40
N LYS A 305 -12.17 -15.97 30.68
CA LYS A 305 -11.08 -16.75 31.28
C LYS A 305 -9.80 -15.93 31.55
N ASN A 306 -9.58 -14.85 30.79
CA ASN A 306 -8.32 -14.09 30.83
C ASN A 306 -8.46 -12.69 31.45
N ALA A 307 -9.67 -12.15 31.51
CA ALA A 307 -9.95 -10.91 32.22
C ALA A 307 -9.65 -11.06 33.71
N LYS A 308 -8.94 -10.08 34.27
CA LYS A 308 -8.56 -10.05 35.69
C LYS A 308 -9.16 -8.83 36.36
N SER A 309 -9.53 -8.96 37.63
CA SER A 309 -10.09 -7.84 38.40
C SER A 309 -9.14 -6.68 38.66
N SER A 310 -7.84 -6.86 38.43
CA SER A 310 -6.82 -5.81 38.48
C SER A 310 -6.56 -5.13 37.14
N GLY A 311 -7.11 -5.65 36.04
CA GLY A 311 -6.80 -5.23 34.68
C GLY A 311 -8.03 -4.80 33.89
N ARG A 312 -7.75 -4.14 32.77
CA ARG A 312 -8.72 -3.61 31.82
C ARG A 312 -8.91 -4.52 30.64
N VAL A 313 -10.08 -4.43 30.02
CA VAL A 313 -10.37 -5.09 28.74
C VAL A 313 -10.63 -4.02 27.69
N TYR A 314 -9.84 -4.02 26.63
CA TYR A 314 -10.05 -3.20 25.45
C TYR A 314 -10.66 -4.07 24.35
N VAL A 315 -11.76 -3.63 23.76
CA VAL A 315 -12.35 -4.25 22.56
C VAL A 315 -12.37 -3.20 21.47
N PHE A 316 -11.63 -3.43 20.40
CA PHE A 316 -11.64 -2.58 19.21
C PHE A 316 -12.20 -3.36 18.04
N PHE A 317 -13.17 -2.78 17.33
CA PHE A 317 -13.73 -3.35 16.11
C PHE A 317 -13.76 -2.31 15.01
N ALA A 318 -13.19 -2.62 13.85
CA ALA A 318 -13.38 -1.88 12.62
C ALA A 318 -13.95 -2.82 11.54
N GLY A 319 -15.02 -2.39 10.87
CA GLY A 319 -15.68 -3.19 9.85
C GLY A 319 -17.16 -2.83 9.69
N HIS A 320 -17.91 -3.69 9.00
CA HIS A 320 -19.34 -3.51 8.79
C HIS A 320 -20.19 -3.70 10.05
N GLY A 321 -21.12 -2.77 10.24
CA GLY A 321 -22.33 -2.96 11.03
C GLY A 321 -23.55 -3.19 10.14
N ALA A 322 -24.60 -3.78 10.69
CA ALA A 322 -25.88 -3.94 10.01
C ALA A 322 -27.03 -3.88 11.03
N PRO A 323 -28.13 -3.18 10.72
CA PRO A 323 -29.32 -3.23 11.55
C PRO A 323 -30.18 -4.45 11.17
N ASP A 324 -30.88 -5.03 12.14
CA ASP A 324 -31.99 -5.94 11.84
C ASP A 324 -33.15 -5.12 11.24
N PRO A 325 -33.62 -5.45 10.01
CA PRO A 325 -34.63 -4.65 9.33
C PRO A 325 -36.03 -4.71 9.99
N GLN A 326 -36.26 -5.68 10.88
CA GLN A 326 -37.53 -5.86 11.61
C GLN A 326 -37.52 -5.19 12.98
N THR A 327 -36.39 -5.25 13.70
CA THR A 327 -36.31 -4.75 15.09
C THR A 327 -35.56 -3.44 15.24
N GLY A 328 -34.70 -3.09 14.27
CA GLY A 328 -33.77 -1.96 14.36
C GLY A 328 -32.56 -2.24 15.25
N ASP A 329 -32.38 -3.48 15.73
CA ASP A 329 -31.25 -3.85 16.59
C ASP A 329 -29.93 -3.83 15.79
N ALA A 330 -28.86 -3.32 16.41
CA ALA A 330 -27.56 -3.19 15.78
C ALA A 330 -26.68 -4.45 15.94
N TYR A 331 -26.02 -4.88 14.86
CA TYR A 331 -25.11 -6.02 14.83
C TYR A 331 -23.78 -5.65 14.18
N LEU A 332 -22.68 -6.17 14.71
CA LEU A 332 -21.40 -6.24 13.97
C LEU A 332 -21.46 -7.42 13.01
N VAL A 333 -20.93 -7.26 11.81
CA VAL A 333 -20.87 -8.31 10.79
C VAL A 333 -19.51 -9.01 10.86
N PRO A 334 -19.45 -10.30 11.22
CA PRO A 334 -18.23 -11.09 11.11
C PRO A 334 -17.83 -11.28 9.64
N TRP A 335 -16.58 -11.67 9.39
CA TRP A 335 -16.07 -11.93 8.03
C TRP A 335 -16.96 -12.84 7.19
N ASP A 336 -17.56 -13.82 7.87
CA ASP A 336 -18.29 -14.90 7.27
C ASP A 336 -19.82 -14.71 7.35
N GLY A 337 -20.25 -13.55 7.87
CA GLY A 337 -21.64 -13.20 8.13
C GLY A 337 -22.39 -12.66 6.90
N ASP A 338 -23.66 -13.05 6.80
CA ASP A 338 -24.58 -12.61 5.76
C ASP A 338 -25.65 -11.66 6.34
N PRO A 339 -25.72 -10.39 5.91
CA PRO A 339 -26.72 -9.42 6.37
C PRO A 339 -28.18 -9.86 6.18
N ARG A 340 -28.47 -10.81 5.27
CA ARG A 340 -29.80 -11.42 5.12
C ARG A 340 -30.23 -12.24 6.32
N PHE A 341 -29.27 -12.71 7.11
CA PHE A 341 -29.48 -13.53 8.30
C PHE A 341 -28.82 -12.89 9.52
N ILE A 342 -28.80 -11.55 9.59
CA ILE A 342 -28.00 -10.80 10.56
C ILE A 342 -28.30 -11.16 12.01
N ASN A 343 -29.55 -11.45 12.36
CA ASN A 343 -29.93 -11.89 13.71
C ASN A 343 -29.36 -13.24 14.14
N ARG A 344 -28.85 -14.06 13.21
CA ARG A 344 -28.19 -15.34 13.49
C ARG A 344 -26.69 -15.29 13.24
N GLN A 345 -26.27 -14.60 12.19
CA GLN A 345 -24.88 -14.58 11.73
C GLN A 345 -24.10 -13.34 12.19
N GLY A 346 -24.77 -12.31 12.67
CA GLY A 346 -24.16 -11.11 13.26
C GLY A 346 -23.85 -11.25 14.74
N MET A 347 -23.09 -10.30 15.27
CA MET A 347 -22.82 -10.10 16.70
C MET A 347 -23.70 -8.96 17.21
N GLY A 348 -24.81 -9.25 17.88
CA GLY A 348 -25.72 -8.20 18.39
C GLY A 348 -25.06 -7.35 19.47
N ILE A 349 -25.07 -6.02 19.31
CA ILE A 349 -24.38 -5.10 20.23
C ILE A 349 -24.95 -5.17 21.64
N ASP A 350 -26.27 -5.24 21.81
CA ASP A 350 -26.90 -5.33 23.14
C ASP A 350 -26.49 -6.59 23.91
N ALA A 351 -26.46 -7.73 23.22
CA ALA A 351 -26.03 -9.00 23.80
C ALA A 351 -24.52 -8.96 24.12
N LEU A 352 -23.72 -8.42 23.19
CA LEU A 352 -22.28 -8.27 23.35
C LEU A 352 -21.92 -7.39 24.55
N THR A 353 -22.52 -6.21 24.65
CA THR A 353 -22.28 -5.27 25.75
C THR A 353 -22.77 -5.82 27.08
N SER A 354 -23.93 -6.49 27.12
CA SER A 354 -24.42 -7.16 28.33
C SER A 354 -23.43 -8.21 28.83
N GLN A 355 -22.91 -9.04 27.93
CA GLN A 355 -21.93 -10.06 28.27
C GLN A 355 -20.58 -9.46 28.72
N LEU A 356 -20.11 -8.41 28.03
CA LEU A 356 -18.85 -7.75 28.38
C LEU A 356 -18.91 -7.10 29.77
N ARG A 357 -20.07 -6.62 30.21
CA ARG A 357 -20.27 -6.05 31.55
C ARG A 357 -20.17 -7.06 32.68
N GLU A 358 -20.38 -8.34 32.39
CA GLU A 358 -20.26 -9.43 33.37
C GLU A 358 -18.80 -9.88 33.58
N LEU A 359 -17.85 -9.35 32.80
CA LEU A 359 -16.44 -9.64 32.98
C LEU A 359 -15.96 -9.18 34.37
N THR A 360 -15.02 -9.93 34.95
CA THR A 360 -14.46 -9.59 36.26
C THR A 360 -13.48 -8.43 36.22
N ALA A 361 -13.20 -7.87 35.04
CA ALA A 361 -12.26 -6.77 34.81
C ALA A 361 -12.62 -5.51 35.62
N SER A 362 -11.63 -4.70 35.95
CA SER A 362 -11.87 -3.42 36.62
C SER A 362 -12.65 -2.47 35.71
N GLU A 363 -12.28 -2.45 34.43
CA GLU A 363 -12.90 -1.65 33.39
C GLU A 363 -12.96 -2.39 32.05
N VAL A 364 -14.01 -2.14 31.28
CA VAL A 364 -14.18 -2.63 29.90
C VAL A 364 -14.44 -1.44 28.98
N ILE A 365 -13.59 -1.27 27.98
CA ILE A 365 -13.64 -0.15 27.02
C ILE A 365 -13.84 -0.74 25.63
N VAL A 366 -14.98 -0.41 25.02
CA VAL A 366 -15.36 -0.86 23.69
C VAL A 366 -15.29 0.32 22.72
N MET A 367 -14.61 0.15 21.60
CA MET A 367 -14.46 1.14 20.55
C MET A 367 -14.90 0.52 19.22
N LEU A 368 -15.97 1.07 18.64
CA LEU A 368 -16.60 0.53 17.43
C LEU A 368 -16.51 1.52 16.28
N ASP A 369 -15.69 1.19 15.29
CA ASP A 369 -15.67 1.83 13.98
C ASP A 369 -16.50 1.04 12.97
N ALA A 370 -17.81 1.09 13.19
CA ALA A 370 -18.84 0.46 12.38
C ALA A 370 -20.04 1.38 12.24
N CYS A 371 -20.76 1.28 11.11
CA CYS A 371 -21.99 2.04 10.87
C CYS A 371 -23.19 1.08 10.83
N PHE A 372 -24.32 1.52 11.41
CA PHE A 372 -25.51 0.68 11.56
C PHE A 372 -26.73 1.20 10.82
N SER A 373 -26.62 2.33 10.11
CA SER A 373 -27.71 2.97 9.35
C SER A 373 -28.23 2.12 8.18
N GLY A 374 -27.50 1.07 7.81
CA GLY A 374 -27.77 0.25 6.64
C GLY A 374 -27.35 0.90 5.32
N SER A 375 -26.58 2.00 5.39
CA SER A 375 -26.02 2.69 4.24
C SER A 375 -24.63 3.24 4.54
N GLY A 376 -23.78 3.38 3.52
CA GLY A 376 -22.44 3.99 3.65
C GLY A 376 -21.26 3.02 3.77
N GLY A 377 -20.05 3.55 3.97
CA GLY A 377 -18.79 2.80 3.78
C GLY A 377 -18.55 1.66 4.77
N ARG A 378 -19.16 1.70 5.96
CA ARG A 378 -19.08 0.63 6.98
C ARG A 378 -20.44 0.12 7.44
N SER A 379 -21.47 0.21 6.59
CA SER A 379 -22.77 -0.38 6.87
C SER A 379 -23.28 -1.20 5.70
N VAL A 380 -23.92 -2.33 5.99
CA VAL A 380 -24.50 -3.20 4.96
C VAL A 380 -25.91 -3.63 5.30
N LEU A 381 -26.70 -3.88 4.26
CA LEU A 381 -28.04 -4.45 4.33
C LEU A 381 -28.16 -5.62 3.36
N ALA A 382 -29.19 -6.44 3.60
CA ALA A 382 -29.64 -7.38 2.59
C ALA A 382 -30.02 -6.65 1.29
N GLU A 383 -29.60 -7.20 0.15
CA GLU A 383 -29.88 -6.61 -1.16
C GLU A 383 -31.39 -6.36 -1.36
N GLY A 384 -31.73 -5.15 -1.81
CA GLY A 384 -33.12 -4.73 -2.02
C GLY A 384 -33.91 -4.38 -0.76
N THR A 385 -33.29 -4.42 0.42
CA THR A 385 -33.96 -4.02 1.67
C THR A 385 -33.71 -2.55 2.03
N ARG A 386 -34.67 -1.97 2.76
CA ARG A 386 -34.54 -0.68 3.44
C ARG A 386 -35.00 -0.91 4.88
N PRO A 387 -34.33 -0.35 5.90
CA PRO A 387 -34.79 -0.50 7.27
C PRO A 387 -36.20 0.08 7.40
N LEU A 388 -37.15 -0.71 7.91
CA LEU A 388 -38.53 -0.26 8.15
C LEU A 388 -38.67 0.41 9.53
N VAL A 389 -37.70 0.16 10.41
CA VAL A 389 -37.61 0.68 11.76
C VAL A 389 -36.32 1.52 11.85
N PRO A 390 -36.35 2.68 12.52
CA PRO A 390 -35.13 3.40 12.85
C PRO A 390 -34.14 2.49 13.59
N VAL A 391 -32.86 2.66 13.28
CA VAL A 391 -31.80 1.98 14.04
C VAL A 391 -31.89 2.47 15.48
N LYS A 392 -31.88 1.54 16.42
CA LYS A 392 -31.85 1.91 17.84
C LYS A 392 -30.55 2.63 18.13
N ASP A 393 -30.64 3.72 18.86
CA ASP A 393 -29.46 4.30 19.49
C ASP A 393 -28.77 3.21 20.31
N LEU A 394 -27.44 3.24 20.32
CA LEU A 394 -26.62 2.40 21.18
C LEU A 394 -26.71 2.92 22.63
N GLU A 395 -27.93 3.11 23.13
CA GLU A 395 -28.20 3.48 24.50
C GLU A 395 -28.00 2.26 25.37
N VAL A 396 -26.93 2.29 26.17
CA VAL A 396 -26.75 1.27 27.19
C VAL A 396 -27.45 1.74 28.46
N ALA A 397 -28.46 0.98 28.88
CA ALA A 397 -29.19 1.29 30.11
C ALA A 397 -28.24 1.15 31.31
N PRO A 398 -28.13 2.18 32.19
CA PRO A 398 -27.28 2.11 33.37
C PRO A 398 -27.64 0.93 34.25
N ARG A 399 -26.63 0.15 34.64
CA ARG A 399 -26.77 -0.94 35.61
C ARG A 399 -25.75 -0.78 36.74
N ASP A 400 -26.24 -0.32 37.89
CA ASP A 400 -25.42 -0.09 39.10
C ASP A 400 -24.92 -1.40 39.76
N ASP A 401 -25.36 -2.57 39.28
CA ASP A 401 -25.09 -3.90 39.86
C ASP A 401 -24.05 -4.73 39.09
N GLN A 402 -23.39 -4.15 38.08
CA GLN A 402 -22.40 -4.85 37.25
C GLN A 402 -20.99 -4.79 37.86
N PRO A 403 -20.17 -5.85 37.71
CA PRO A 403 -18.83 -5.94 38.29
C PRO A 403 -17.80 -5.00 37.63
N ALA A 404 -17.91 -4.78 36.32
CA ALA A 404 -16.98 -3.93 35.57
C ALA A 404 -17.56 -2.53 35.30
N ARG A 405 -16.70 -1.49 35.39
CA ARG A 405 -17.04 -0.17 34.84
C ARG A 405 -16.92 -0.24 33.32
N PHE A 406 -17.86 0.36 32.60
CA PHE A 406 -18.01 0.16 31.17
C PHE A 406 -17.97 1.48 30.39
N ALA A 407 -17.28 1.47 29.25
CA ALA A 407 -17.30 2.55 28.29
C ALA A 407 -17.53 2.01 26.87
N LEU A 408 -18.37 2.69 26.09
CA LEU A 408 -18.59 2.43 24.67
C LEU A 408 -18.40 3.72 23.88
N LEU A 409 -17.41 3.73 22.98
CA LEU A 409 -17.19 4.77 22.00
C LEU A 409 -17.58 4.23 20.62
N SER A 410 -18.42 4.95 19.90
CA SER A 410 -18.87 4.55 18.55
C SER A 410 -18.59 5.63 17.53
N ALA A 411 -18.30 5.22 16.29
CA ALA A 411 -17.84 6.11 15.24
C ALA A 411 -18.88 7.11 14.71
N ALA A 412 -20.17 6.84 14.89
CA ALA A 412 -21.26 7.64 14.36
C ALA A 412 -22.55 7.40 15.16
N ALA A 413 -23.48 8.36 15.11
CA ALA A 413 -24.85 8.15 15.58
C ALA A 413 -25.57 7.08 14.73
N ALA A 414 -26.67 6.55 15.25
CA ALA A 414 -27.35 5.38 14.68
C ALA A 414 -27.82 5.56 13.22
N ASP A 415 -28.09 6.78 12.79
CA ASP A 415 -28.57 7.15 11.45
C ASP A 415 -27.51 7.80 10.54
N GLU A 416 -26.28 7.95 11.02
CA GLU A 416 -25.19 8.62 10.29
C GLU A 416 -24.25 7.62 9.59
N VAL A 417 -23.44 8.13 8.65
CA VAL A 417 -22.52 7.34 7.84
C VAL A 417 -21.07 7.60 8.23
N THR A 418 -20.31 6.53 8.45
CA THR A 418 -18.86 6.60 8.67
C THR A 418 -18.10 6.70 7.35
N GLY A 419 -17.04 7.51 7.31
CA GLY A 419 -16.15 7.63 6.16
C GLY A 419 -14.69 7.29 6.47
N THR A 420 -13.86 7.34 5.44
CA THR A 420 -12.40 7.15 5.52
C THR A 420 -11.69 8.50 5.63
N MET A 421 -10.52 8.53 6.24
CA MET A 421 -9.63 9.69 6.26
C MET A 421 -8.77 9.69 4.98
N SER A 422 -9.00 10.66 4.11
CA SER A 422 -8.38 10.75 2.78
C SER A 422 -6.85 10.69 2.84
N GLY A 423 -6.25 9.79 2.04
CA GLY A 423 -4.79 9.65 1.93
C GLY A 423 -4.10 8.91 3.07
N THR A 424 -4.83 8.47 4.10
CA THR A 424 -4.25 7.76 5.26
C THR A 424 -4.49 6.25 5.25
N GLY A 425 -5.51 5.79 4.52
CA GLY A 425 -5.93 4.39 4.55
C GLY A 425 -6.70 3.97 5.81
N HIS A 426 -7.05 4.92 6.68
CA HIS A 426 -7.76 4.67 7.94
C HIS A 426 -9.23 5.10 7.89
N GLY A 427 -10.07 4.49 8.74
CA GLY A 427 -11.39 5.01 9.07
C GLY A 427 -11.28 6.36 9.78
N LEU A 428 -12.19 7.30 9.52
CA LEU A 428 -12.07 8.65 10.09
C LEU A 428 -12.11 8.65 11.63
N PHE A 429 -12.97 7.82 12.22
CA PHE A 429 -13.03 7.67 13.67
C PHE A 429 -11.77 6.99 14.21
N SER A 430 -11.36 5.87 13.61
CA SER A 430 -10.15 5.15 14.01
C SER A 430 -8.91 6.04 13.96
N TYR A 431 -8.76 6.85 12.91
CA TYR A 431 -7.66 7.81 12.78
C TYR A 431 -7.56 8.74 13.99
N PHE A 432 -8.62 9.49 14.30
CA PHE A 432 -8.60 10.43 15.43
C PHE A 432 -8.62 9.75 16.79
N LEU A 433 -9.20 8.54 16.91
CA LEU A 433 -9.12 7.74 18.12
C LEU A 433 -7.67 7.36 18.43
N ILE A 434 -6.94 6.88 17.42
CA ILE A 434 -5.54 6.47 17.54
C ILE A 434 -4.67 7.70 17.82
N GLU A 435 -4.85 8.83 17.12
CA GLU A 435 -4.12 10.06 17.42
C GLU A 435 -4.37 10.57 18.85
N GLY A 436 -5.64 10.57 19.28
CA GLY A 436 -6.03 10.99 20.62
C GLY A 436 -5.36 10.14 21.70
N LEU A 437 -5.44 8.81 21.56
CA LEU A 437 -4.76 7.86 22.44
C LEU A 437 -3.24 7.89 22.30
N SER A 438 -2.68 8.40 21.21
CA SER A 438 -1.23 8.60 21.07
C SER A 438 -0.73 9.86 21.78
N GLY A 439 -1.63 10.62 22.43
CA GLY A 439 -1.30 11.80 23.24
C GLY A 439 -1.94 13.09 22.77
N GLN A 440 -2.50 13.15 21.55
CA GLN A 440 -3.11 14.39 21.05
C GLN A 440 -4.39 14.79 21.81
N ALA A 441 -4.96 13.87 22.57
CA ALA A 441 -6.09 14.16 23.43
C ALA A 441 -5.71 14.76 24.79
N ASP A 442 -4.42 14.86 25.17
CA ASP A 442 -3.99 15.55 26.39
C ASP A 442 -4.22 17.07 26.25
N ALA A 443 -5.47 17.49 26.46
CA ALA A 443 -5.90 18.86 26.25
C ALA A 443 -5.39 19.81 27.34
N ASN A 444 -5.05 19.26 28.51
CA ASN A 444 -4.66 20.02 29.69
C ASN A 444 -3.12 20.08 29.90
N GLY A 445 -2.38 19.22 29.21
CA GLY A 445 -0.92 19.18 29.16
C GLY A 445 -0.28 18.60 30.42
N ASP A 446 -0.99 17.77 31.18
CA ASP A 446 -0.49 17.13 32.41
C ASP A 446 0.27 15.82 32.17
N GLY A 447 0.39 15.39 30.90
CA GLY A 447 1.06 14.14 30.52
C GLY A 447 0.19 12.90 30.74
N VAL A 448 -1.09 13.07 31.07
CA VAL A 448 -2.07 12.00 31.23
C VAL A 448 -3.19 12.21 30.21
N VAL A 449 -3.51 11.15 29.47
CA VAL A 449 -4.71 11.15 28.63
C VAL A 449 -5.82 10.42 29.39
N GLU A 450 -6.89 11.13 29.73
CA GLU A 450 -8.12 10.56 30.27
C GLU A 450 -9.07 10.09 29.14
N LEU A 451 -9.88 9.06 29.42
CA LEU A 451 -10.84 8.55 28.43
C LEU A 451 -11.87 9.60 27.97
N GLY A 452 -12.27 10.51 28.86
CA GLY A 452 -13.14 11.63 28.54
C GLY A 452 -12.50 12.66 27.64
N GLU A 453 -11.18 12.83 27.72
CA GLU A 453 -10.43 13.71 26.82
C GLU A 453 -10.34 13.10 25.43
N VAL A 454 -10.10 11.78 25.32
CA VAL A 454 -10.17 11.05 24.04
C VAL A 454 -11.54 11.21 23.40
N SER A 455 -12.61 11.03 24.18
CA SER A 455 -13.98 11.24 23.69
C SER A 455 -14.20 12.66 23.19
N THR A 456 -13.69 13.67 23.91
CA THR A 456 -13.82 15.08 23.53
C THR A 456 -13.02 15.40 22.26
N TYR A 457 -11.80 14.87 22.16
CA TYR A 457 -10.93 15.00 20.99
C TYR A 457 -11.57 14.42 19.74
N VAL A 458 -12.08 13.19 19.84
CA VAL A 458 -12.74 12.50 18.73
C VAL A 458 -14.05 13.22 18.33
N ALA A 459 -14.86 13.64 19.30
CA ALA A 459 -16.11 14.38 19.06
C ALA A 459 -15.89 15.77 18.45
N SER A 460 -14.69 16.34 18.57
CA SER A 460 -14.33 17.62 17.95
C SER A 460 -13.82 17.45 16.52
N ASN A 461 -12.90 16.51 16.30
CA ASN A 461 -12.17 16.40 15.03
C ASN A 461 -12.93 15.61 13.96
N VAL A 462 -13.64 14.54 14.33
CA VAL A 462 -14.39 13.72 13.36
C VAL A 462 -15.46 14.55 12.64
N PRO A 463 -16.34 15.32 13.32
CA PRO A 463 -17.33 16.13 12.60
C PRO A 463 -16.71 17.26 11.77
N ASP A 464 -15.58 17.85 12.19
CA ASP A 464 -14.90 18.88 11.40
C ASP A 464 -14.41 18.33 10.07
N GLU A 465 -13.71 17.19 10.11
CA GLU A 465 -13.16 16.57 8.90
C GLU A 465 -14.27 15.96 8.03
N ALA A 466 -15.29 15.32 8.62
CA ALA A 466 -16.43 14.78 7.88
C ALA A 466 -17.16 15.86 7.05
N ARG A 467 -17.31 17.09 7.59
CA ARG A 467 -17.94 18.20 6.87
C ARG A 467 -17.16 18.63 5.63
N ARG A 468 -15.85 18.39 5.55
CA ARG A 468 -15.04 18.69 4.36
C ARG A 468 -15.45 17.83 3.17
N ASP A 469 -15.95 16.63 3.44
CA ASP A 469 -16.54 15.70 2.47
C ASP A 469 -18.07 15.85 2.34
N ASN A 470 -18.65 16.92 2.90
CA ASN A 470 -20.08 17.22 2.87
C ASN A 470 -20.96 16.07 3.41
N ARG A 471 -20.53 15.47 4.53
CA ARG A 471 -21.22 14.41 5.26
C ARG A 471 -21.22 14.70 6.76
N ASP A 472 -22.20 14.14 7.47
CA ASP A 472 -22.25 14.16 8.92
C ASP A 472 -21.71 12.84 9.49
N GLN A 473 -20.88 12.96 10.53
CA GLN A 473 -20.40 11.84 11.33
C GLN A 473 -20.11 12.35 12.74
N THR A 474 -20.90 11.91 13.70
CA THR A 474 -20.91 12.37 15.08
C THR A 474 -20.62 11.17 15.99
N PRO A 475 -19.37 11.01 16.46
CA PRO A 475 -19.03 9.96 17.39
C PRO A 475 -19.82 10.07 18.69
N THR A 476 -20.21 8.93 19.26
CA THR A 476 -20.88 8.88 20.56
C THR A 476 -19.99 8.22 21.60
N ALA A 477 -20.17 8.60 22.87
CA ALA A 477 -19.50 7.99 24.00
C ALA A 477 -20.48 7.78 25.15
N HIS A 478 -20.49 6.56 25.69
CA HIS A 478 -21.29 6.16 26.83
C HIS A 478 -20.35 5.69 27.95
N PHE A 479 -20.58 6.20 29.16
CA PHE A 479 -19.71 6.01 30.33
C PHE A 479 -20.51 5.56 31.55
N GLU A 480 -20.15 4.43 32.13
CA GLU A 480 -20.86 3.82 33.26
C GLU A 480 -19.91 3.24 34.32
N PRO A 481 -19.86 3.83 35.53
CA PRO A 481 -20.38 5.15 35.88
C PRO A 481 -19.68 6.27 35.11
N GLN A 482 -20.28 7.46 35.09
CA GLN A 482 -19.70 8.66 34.45
C GLN A 482 -18.27 8.99 34.92
N SER A 483 -17.87 8.55 36.11
CA SER A 483 -16.50 8.72 36.61
C SER A 483 -15.44 7.98 35.80
N ILE A 484 -15.79 6.98 34.98
CA ILE A 484 -14.83 6.33 34.07
C ILE A 484 -14.28 7.31 33.02
N ALA A 485 -14.97 8.42 32.72
CA ALA A 485 -14.45 9.47 31.86
C ALA A 485 -13.16 10.12 32.41
N ARG A 486 -12.93 10.09 33.72
CA ARG A 486 -11.72 10.58 34.39
C ARG A 486 -10.62 9.52 34.53
N MET A 487 -10.79 8.37 33.89
CA MET A 487 -9.84 7.29 33.99
C MET A 487 -8.62 7.57 33.09
N PRO A 488 -7.39 7.52 33.62
CA PRO A 488 -6.17 7.57 32.82
C PRO A 488 -6.07 6.36 31.90
N VAL A 489 -6.06 6.56 30.59
CA VAL A 489 -5.80 5.51 29.60
C VAL A 489 -4.34 5.47 29.19
N VAL A 490 -3.70 6.64 29.06
CA VAL A 490 -2.27 6.77 28.74
C VAL A 490 -1.62 7.70 29.75
N THR A 491 -0.41 7.37 30.16
CA THR A 491 0.40 8.21 31.03
C THR A 491 1.81 8.20 30.48
N PHE A 492 2.27 9.36 30.06
CA PHE A 492 3.64 9.57 29.61
C PHE A 492 4.50 9.86 30.85
N GLU A 493 5.59 9.11 31.04
CA GLU A 493 6.56 9.49 32.07
C GLU A 493 7.10 10.89 31.73
N THR A 494 6.77 11.86 32.58
CA THR A 494 7.39 13.18 32.53
C THR A 494 8.82 13.05 33.05
N GLU A 495 9.80 13.57 32.32
CA GLU A 495 11.15 13.72 32.86
C GLU A 495 11.05 14.51 34.17
N ALA A 496 11.54 13.92 35.26
CA ALA A 496 11.55 14.60 36.56
C ALA A 496 12.34 15.93 36.42
N PRO A 497 11.84 17.04 37.01
CA PRO A 497 12.41 18.38 36.83
C PRO A 497 13.84 18.54 37.37
#